data_AF-A0A1B6VP82-F1
#
_entry.id   AF-A0A1B6VP82-F1
#
_cell.length_a   1.000
_cell.length_b   1.000
_cell.length_c   1.000
_cell.angle_alpha   90.00
_cell.angle_beta   90.00
_cell.angle_gamma   90.00
#
_symmetry.space_group_name_H-M   'P 1'
#
loop_
_entity.id
_entity.type
_entity.pdbx_description
1 polymer ?
#
loop_
_entity_poly.entity_id
_entity_poly.type
_entity_poly.pdbx_seq_one_letter_code
_entity_poly.pdbx_strand_id
1 'polypeptide(L)'
;MTEPTANSGKQRRKPPAGKPFQKGQSGNPSGRPKALKEVVELARSHTITAIEALAQIAGKATAPESARVSAANALLDRAWGKAKETVEISGQDGAPLGLVVTVVRPSE
;
A
#
# COMPACT_ATOMS: atom_id res chain seq x y z
N MET A 1 39.78 -24.51 35.47
CA MET A 1 39.13 -23.23 35.86
C MET A 1 39.35 -22.20 34.76
N THR A 2 38.35 -21.98 33.92
CA THR A 2 38.08 -20.71 33.22
C THR A 2 36.60 -20.77 32.78
N GLU A 3 35.82 -19.80 33.25
CA GLU A 3 34.35 -19.78 33.21
C GLU A 3 33.79 -19.45 31.81
N PRO A 4 32.55 -19.88 31.49
CA PRO A 4 31.87 -19.42 30.28
C PRO A 4 31.32 -18.01 30.46
N THR A 5 31.74 -17.08 29.60
CA THR A 5 31.24 -15.71 29.51
C THR A 5 29.74 -15.68 29.20
N ALA A 6 28.93 -15.26 30.16
CA ALA A 6 27.50 -15.02 29.98
C ALA A 6 27.26 -13.73 29.16
N ASN A 7 26.77 -13.89 27.93
CA ASN A 7 26.34 -12.78 27.08
C ASN A 7 24.96 -12.27 27.56
N SER A 8 24.94 -11.12 28.23
CA SER A 8 23.70 -10.49 28.71
C SER A 8 22.93 -9.88 27.53
N GLY A 9 21.95 -10.64 27.03
CA GLY A 9 20.98 -10.17 26.05
C GLY A 9 20.12 -9.06 26.65
N LYS A 10 20.42 -7.81 26.31
CA LYS A 10 19.56 -6.66 26.62
C LYS A 10 18.19 -6.89 25.98
N GLN A 11 17.20 -7.26 26.79
CA GLN A 11 15.81 -7.39 26.37
C GLN A 11 15.31 -6.06 25.79
N ARG A 12 14.97 -6.05 24.49
CA ARG A 12 14.32 -4.92 23.85
C ARG A 12 12.92 -4.75 24.46
N ARG A 13 12.72 -3.72 25.28
CA ARG A 13 11.40 -3.37 25.80
C ARG A 13 10.50 -2.97 24.63
N LYS A 14 9.34 -3.61 24.51
CA LYS A 14 8.31 -3.19 23.54
C LYS A 14 7.93 -1.74 23.82
N PRO A 15 7.82 -0.87 22.82
CA PRO A 15 7.31 0.48 23.02
C PRO A 15 5.90 0.38 23.64
N PRO A 16 5.54 1.31 24.54
CA PRO A 16 4.23 1.31 25.16
C PRO A 16 3.15 1.36 24.07
N ALA A 17 2.10 0.56 24.25
CA ALA A 17 0.95 0.58 23.35
C ALA A 17 0.41 2.01 23.28
N GLY A 18 0.23 2.52 22.06
CA GLY A 18 -0.31 3.85 21.82
C GLY A 18 -1.72 3.99 22.40
N LYS A 19 -2.17 5.23 22.61
CA LYS A 19 -3.54 5.51 23.05
C LYS A 19 -4.52 5.00 21.98
N PRO A 20 -5.61 4.33 22.36
CA PRO A 20 -6.62 3.87 21.42
C PRO A 20 -7.27 5.07 20.70
N PHE A 21 -7.64 4.89 19.43
CA PHE A 21 -8.38 5.89 18.67
C PHE A 21 -9.74 6.17 19.30
N GLN A 22 -10.17 7.44 19.32
CA GLN A 22 -11.50 7.80 19.79
C GLN A 22 -12.55 7.33 18.78
N LYS A 23 -13.57 6.60 19.25
CA LYS A 23 -14.66 6.09 18.40
C LYS A 23 -15.38 7.27 17.74
N GLY A 24 -15.49 7.24 16.41
CA GLY A 24 -16.13 8.29 15.62
C GLY A 24 -15.20 9.45 15.21
N GLN A 25 -13.93 9.44 15.63
CA GLN A 25 -12.95 10.43 15.20
C GLN A 25 -11.84 9.75 14.39
N SER A 26 -11.60 10.26 13.18
CA SER A 26 -10.44 9.85 12.38
C SER A 26 -9.15 10.17 13.13
N GLY A 27 -8.18 9.24 13.13
CA GLY A 27 -6.83 9.50 13.63
C GLY A 27 -6.08 10.58 12.85
N ASN A 28 -6.59 10.94 11.67
CA ASN A 28 -6.15 12.08 10.89
C ASN A 28 -7.36 12.96 10.52
N PRO A 29 -7.85 13.81 11.45
CA PRO A 29 -9.06 14.59 11.23
C PRO A 29 -8.88 15.68 10.15
N SER A 30 -7.66 16.18 9.93
CA SER A 30 -7.35 17.16 8.87
C SER A 30 -7.17 16.52 7.49
N GLY A 31 -7.24 15.19 7.38
CA GLY A 31 -7.09 14.47 6.13
C GLY A 31 -5.67 14.56 5.55
N ARG A 32 -5.53 14.28 4.25
CA ARG A 32 -4.24 14.29 3.57
C ARG A 32 -3.60 15.69 3.63
N PRO A 33 -2.34 15.83 4.11
CA PRO A 33 -1.66 17.12 4.16
C PRO A 33 -1.60 17.81 2.77
N LYS A 34 -1.99 19.10 2.72
CA LYS A 34 -2.05 19.89 1.47
C LYS A 34 -0.67 20.16 0.86
N ALA A 35 0.39 20.22 1.67
CA ALA A 35 1.76 20.51 1.24
C ALA A 35 2.34 19.51 0.20
N LEU A 36 1.70 18.35 0.02
CA LEU A 36 2.13 17.36 -0.96
C LEU A 36 1.53 17.55 -2.35
N LYS A 37 0.64 18.54 -2.55
CA LYS A 37 -0.07 18.70 -3.84
C LYS A 37 0.88 19.10 -4.97
N GLU A 38 1.72 20.11 -4.75
CA GLU A 38 2.68 20.62 -5.74
C GLU A 38 3.70 19.55 -6.15
N VAL A 39 4.22 18.79 -5.19
CA VAL A 39 5.16 17.68 -5.45
C VAL A 39 4.50 16.59 -6.30
N VAL A 40 3.24 16.28 -6.04
CA VAL A 40 2.49 15.29 -6.83
C VAL A 40 2.21 15.80 -8.24
N GLU A 41 1.89 17.08 -8.41
CA GLU A 41 1.69 17.69 -9.72
C GLU A 41 2.98 17.71 -10.54
N LEU A 42 4.10 18.07 -9.92
CA LEU A 42 5.42 17.99 -10.55
C LEU A 42 5.79 16.55 -10.93
N ALA A 43 5.53 15.58 -10.05
CA ALA A 43 5.77 14.17 -10.39
C ALA A 43 4.91 13.71 -11.59
N ARG A 44 3.65 14.17 -11.66
CA ARG A 44 2.75 13.87 -12.79
C ARG A 44 3.22 14.52 -14.08
N SER A 45 3.79 15.73 -14.06
CA SER A 45 4.32 16.35 -15.28
C SER A 45 5.48 15.58 -15.91
N HIS A 46 6.21 14.78 -15.12
CA HIS A 46 7.28 13.91 -15.63
C HIS A 46 6.80 12.57 -16.22
N THR A 47 5.50 12.33 -16.27
CA THR A 47 4.94 11.03 -16.72
C THR A 47 5.41 10.64 -18.12
N ILE A 48 5.47 11.58 -19.06
CA ILE A 48 5.90 11.33 -20.45
C ILE A 48 7.35 10.82 -20.48
N THR A 49 8.27 11.57 -19.86
CA THR A 49 9.68 11.20 -19.76
C THR A 49 9.88 9.86 -19.05
N ALA A 50 9.10 9.57 -18.01
CA ALA A 50 9.16 8.30 -17.31
C ALA A 50 8.71 7.12 -18.20
N ILE A 51 7.67 7.31 -19.01
CA ILE A 51 7.19 6.29 -19.95
C ILE A 51 8.24 6.02 -21.04
N GLU A 52 8.86 7.08 -21.59
CA GLU A 52 9.93 6.95 -22.58
C GLU A 52 11.13 6.18 -22.01
N ALA A 53 11.55 6.49 -20.78
CA ALA A 53 12.63 5.79 -20.11
C ALA A 53 12.31 4.30 -19.90
N LEU A 54 11.07 3.96 -19.51
CA LEU A 54 10.63 2.57 -19.39
C LEU A 54 10.68 1.85 -20.75
N ALA A 55 10.22 2.49 -21.82
CA ALA A 55 10.26 1.91 -23.17
C ALA A 55 11.70 1.66 -23.63
N GLN A 56 12.62 2.60 -23.36
CA GLN A 56 14.04 2.43 -23.64
C GLN A 56 14.64 1.26 -22.86
N ILE A 57 14.36 1.16 -21.55
CA ILE A 57 14.86 0.07 -20.71
C ILE A 57 14.36 -1.27 -21.24
N ALA A 58 13.07 -1.40 -21.56
CA ALA A 58 12.48 -2.63 -22.07
C ALA A 58 13.14 -3.11 -23.39
N GLY A 59 13.42 -2.18 -24.30
CA GLY A 59 14.03 -2.46 -25.61
C GLY A 59 15.56 -2.60 -25.61
N LYS A 60 16.25 -2.19 -24.54
CA LYS A 60 17.72 -2.20 -24.50
C LYS A 60 18.27 -3.58 -24.18
N ALA A 61 18.90 -4.23 -25.17
CA ALA A 61 19.49 -5.56 -25.02
C ALA A 61 20.60 -5.64 -23.96
N THR A 62 21.27 -4.52 -23.67
CA THR A 62 22.33 -4.46 -22.65
C THR A 62 21.81 -4.22 -21.23
N ALA A 63 20.50 -3.97 -21.05
CA ALA A 63 19.91 -3.85 -19.73
C ALA A 63 19.69 -5.25 -19.11
N PRO A 64 19.79 -5.39 -17.77
CA PRO A 64 19.48 -6.65 -17.09
C PRO A 64 18.08 -7.15 -17.45
N GLU A 65 17.93 -8.46 -17.64
CA GLU A 65 16.66 -9.08 -18.04
C GLU A 65 15.51 -8.73 -17.07
N SER A 66 15.77 -8.73 -15.77
CA SER A 66 14.80 -8.37 -14.74
C SER A 66 14.32 -6.92 -14.87
N ALA A 67 15.19 -5.98 -15.25
CA ALA A 67 14.85 -4.59 -15.48
C ALA A 67 13.98 -4.44 -16.73
N ARG A 68 14.29 -5.18 -17.79
CA ARG A 68 13.50 -5.21 -19.03
C ARG A 68 12.09 -5.75 -18.80
N VAL A 69 11.97 -6.87 -18.09
CA VAL A 69 10.68 -7.48 -17.71
C VAL A 69 9.88 -6.52 -16.83
N SER A 70 10.52 -5.91 -15.82
CA SER A 70 9.85 -4.96 -14.94
C SER A 70 9.34 -3.73 -15.69
N ALA A 71 10.13 -3.19 -16.63
CA ALA A 71 9.73 -2.06 -17.44
C ALA A 71 8.59 -2.40 -18.41
N ALA A 72 8.64 -3.57 -19.04
CA ALA A 72 7.57 -4.07 -19.90
C ALA A 72 6.25 -4.26 -19.14
N ASN A 73 6.29 -4.92 -17.98
CA ASN A 73 5.11 -5.10 -17.13
C ASN A 73 4.53 -3.75 -16.68
N ALA A 74 5.40 -2.80 -16.29
CA ALA A 74 4.96 -1.47 -15.88
C ALA A 74 4.21 -0.72 -17.00
N LEU A 75 4.59 -0.90 -18.27
CA LEU A 75 3.89 -0.31 -19.41
C LEU A 75 2.56 -1.03 -19.69
N LEU A 76 2.57 -2.36 -19.71
CA LEU A 76 1.38 -3.19 -19.97
C LEU A 76 0.30 -2.99 -18.91
N ASP A 77 0.67 -2.98 -17.63
CA ASP A 77 -0.24 -2.76 -16.50
C ASP A 77 -0.94 -1.39 -16.58
N ARG A 78 -0.30 -0.39 -17.20
CA ARG A 78 -0.88 0.95 -17.40
C ARG A 78 -1.79 1.03 -18.63
N ALA A 79 -1.45 0.30 -19.69
CA ALA A 79 -2.23 0.27 -20.92
C ALA A 79 -3.52 -0.56 -20.78
N TRP A 80 -3.41 -1.70 -20.09
CA TRP A 80 -4.48 -2.72 -20.05
C TRP A 80 -5.04 -2.97 -18.65
N GLY A 81 -4.43 -2.38 -17.62
CA GLY A 81 -4.73 -2.69 -16.24
C GLY A 81 -4.04 -3.96 -15.76
N LYS A 82 -4.07 -4.19 -14.45
CA LYS A 82 -3.61 -5.44 -13.84
C LYS A 82 -4.69 -6.50 -13.95
N ALA A 83 -4.29 -7.77 -13.92
CA ALA A 83 -5.21 -8.89 -13.78
C ALA A 83 -6.16 -8.68 -12.59
N LYS A 84 -7.44 -9.01 -12.76
CA LYS A 84 -8.45 -8.88 -11.72
C LYS A 84 -8.06 -9.73 -10.52
N GLU A 85 -7.81 -9.07 -9.39
CA GLU A 85 -7.59 -9.75 -8.12
C GLU A 85 -8.95 -10.09 -7.51
N THR A 86 -9.17 -11.38 -7.21
CA THR A 86 -10.36 -11.83 -6.49
C THR A 86 -10.03 -11.84 -5.00
N VAL A 87 -10.69 -10.97 -4.25
CA VAL A 87 -10.61 -10.97 -2.78
C VAL A 87 -11.80 -11.75 -2.24
N GLU A 88 -11.54 -12.81 -1.47
CA GLU A 88 -12.60 -13.45 -0.69
C GLU A 88 -12.93 -12.59 0.52
N ILE A 89 -14.18 -12.14 0.61
CA ILE A 89 -14.69 -11.40 1.75
C ILE A 89 -15.57 -12.35 2.56
N SER A 90 -15.04 -12.82 3.68
CA SER A 90 -15.76 -13.65 4.65
C SER A 90 -16.01 -12.88 5.94
N GLY A 91 -17.04 -13.30 6.68
CA GLY A 91 -17.30 -12.84 8.03
C GLY A 91 -16.28 -13.42 9.03
N GLN A 92 -16.45 -13.08 10.30
CA GLN A 92 -15.58 -13.59 11.36
C GLN A 92 -15.51 -15.13 11.31
N ASP A 93 -14.29 -15.68 11.34
CA ASP A 93 -14.02 -17.13 11.24
C ASP A 93 -14.57 -17.81 9.98
N GLY A 94 -14.68 -17.08 8.87
CA GLY A 94 -15.19 -17.64 7.61
C GLY A 94 -16.71 -17.70 7.52
N ALA A 95 -17.42 -17.12 8.48
CA ALA A 95 -18.88 -17.12 8.50
C ALA A 95 -19.46 -16.33 7.29
N PRO A 96 -20.65 -16.69 6.80
CA PRO A 96 -21.36 -15.89 5.81
C PRO A 96 -21.59 -14.46 6.30
N LEU A 97 -21.43 -13.47 5.41
CA LEU A 97 -21.75 -12.08 5.71
C LEU A 97 -23.26 -11.91 5.90
N GLY A 98 -23.68 -11.39 7.06
CA GLY A 98 -25.06 -10.99 7.31
C GLY A 98 -25.30 -9.54 6.89
N LEU A 99 -26.20 -9.31 5.92
CA LEU A 99 -26.65 -7.97 5.55
C LEU A 99 -28.03 -7.70 6.19
N VAL A 100 -28.12 -6.73 7.10
CA VAL A 100 -29.40 -6.25 7.63
C VAL A 100 -29.82 -4.98 6.87
N VAL A 101 -30.87 -5.07 6.07
CA VAL A 101 -31.46 -3.91 5.39
C VAL A 101 -32.64 -3.41 6.22
N THR A 102 -32.49 -2.22 6.82
CA THR A 102 -33.61 -1.54 7.49
C THR A 102 -34.22 -0.52 6.55
N VAL A 103 -35.44 -0.78 6.07
CA VAL A 103 -36.21 0.18 5.26
C VAL A 103 -36.97 1.10 6.22
N VAL A 104 -36.53 2.35 6.32
CA VAL A 104 -37.24 3.39 7.06
C VAL A 104 -38.18 4.11 6.09
N ARG A 105 -39.48 4.07 6.36
CA ARG A 105 -40.46 4.89 5.64
C ARG A 105 -40.42 6.34 6.17
N PRO A 106 -40.43 7.37 5.32
CA PRO A 106 -40.58 8.75 5.78
C PRO A 106 -41.92 8.90 6.49
N SER A 107 -41.93 9.57 7.64
CA SER A 107 -43.17 10.04 8.27
C SER A 107 -43.72 11.23 7.47
N GLU A 108 -45.02 11.20 7.15
CA GLU A 108 -45.78 12.34 6.62
C GLU A 108 -45.76 13.54 7.58
#